data_AF-W2G0J6-F1
#
_entry.id   AF-W2G0J6-F1
#
_cell.length_a   1.000
_cell.length_b   1.000
_cell.length_c   1.000
_cell.angle_alpha   90.00
_cell.angle_beta   90.00
_cell.angle_gamma   90.00
#
_symmetry.space_group_name_H-M   'P 1'
#
loop_
_entity.id
_entity.type
_entity.pdbx_description
1 polymer ?
#
loop_
_entity_poly.entity_id
_entity_poly.type
_entity_poly.pdbx_seq_one_letter_code
_entity_poly.pdbx_strand_id
1 'polypeptide(L)' 'MAYLHLGESYDAAKYALVLKDELTHCSELVVTASADSKTTVTAIFDWNKCFGTPHALVSDSGSHVKSRVM' A
#
# COMPACT_ATOMS: atom_id res chain seq x y z
N MET A 1 -6.71 -1.50 -1.23
CA MET A 1 -5.47 -0.94 -0.64
C MET A 1 -5.79 0.31 0.15
N ALA A 2 -5.13 0.51 1.28
CA ALA A 2 -5.35 1.67 2.15
C ALA A 2 -4.11 1.92 3.01
N TYR A 3 -3.91 3.16 3.45
CA TYR A 3 -2.88 3.49 4.43
C TYR A 3 -3.47 3.54 5.84
N LEU A 4 -2.88 2.78 6.76
CA LEU A 4 -3.17 2.84 8.18
C LEU A 4 -2.15 3.75 8.86
N HIS A 5 -2.61 4.69 9.68
CA HIS A 5 -1.74 5.47 10.54
C HIS A 5 -1.44 4.68 11.82
N LEU A 6 -0.16 4.39 12.07
CA LEU A 6 0.26 3.55 13.21
C LEU A 6 0.47 4.34 14.52
N GLY A 7 0.27 5.66 14.48
CA GLY A 7 0.58 6.56 15.60
C GLY A 7 2.08 6.84 15.73
N GLU A 8 2.50 7.39 16.87
CA GLU A 8 3.93 7.49 17.22
C GLU A 8 4.43 6.09 17.64
N SER A 9 4.77 5.29 16.64
CA SER A 9 5.30 3.93 16.81
C SER A 9 6.83 3.91 16.82
N TYR A 10 7.43 2.73 17.05
CA TYR A 10 8.89 2.54 17.13
C TYR A 10 9.58 3.07 15.85
N ASP A 11 10.31 4.19 16.00
CA ASP A 11 11.12 4.86 14.96
C ASP A 11 10.31 5.68 13.90
N ALA A 12 10.97 6.10 12.81
CA ALA A 12 10.43 6.99 11.77
C ALA A 12 9.19 6.48 11.01
N ALA A 13 8.79 5.22 11.21
CA ALA A 13 7.63 4.61 10.57
C ALA A 13 6.30 5.06 11.17
N LYS A 14 5.48 5.77 10.38
CA LYS A 14 4.21 6.37 10.82
C LYS A 14 2.98 5.80 10.12
N TYR A 15 3.18 5.07 9.03
CA TYR A 15 2.11 4.54 8.19
C TYR A 15 2.40 3.09 7.78
N ALA A 16 1.34 2.32 7.56
CA ALA A 16 1.40 1.01 6.92
C ALA A 16 0.47 0.98 5.71
N LEU A 17 0.99 0.65 4.54
CA LEU A 17 0.20 0.34 3.38
C LEU A 17 -0.30 -1.10 3.48
N VAL A 18 -1.61 -1.28 3.39
CA VAL A 18 -2.27 -2.57 3.38
C VAL A 18 -2.65 -2.91 1.94
N LEU A 19 -2.12 -4.02 1.44
CA LEU A 19 -2.58 -4.67 0.21
C LEU A 19 -3.32 -5.94 0.62
N LYS A 20 -4.57 -6.08 0.19
CA LYS A 20 -5.40 -7.24 0.51
C LYS A 20 -6.02 -7.76 -0.78
N ASP A 21 -5.87 -9.06 -1.01
CA ASP A 21 -6.68 -9.77 -1.98
C ASP A 21 -7.99 -10.23 -1.32
N GLU A 22 -9.11 -9.92 -1.96
CA GLU A 22 -10.42 -10.28 -1.45
C GLU A 22 -10.77 -11.75 -1.74
N LEU A 23 -10.15 -12.38 -2.74
CA LEU A 23 -10.43 -13.78 -3.07
C LEU A 23 -9.77 -14.75 -2.09
N THR A 24 -8.47 -14.56 -1.83
CA THR A 24 -7.67 -15.44 -0.96
C THR A 24 -7.60 -14.94 0.48
N HIS A 25 -8.01 -13.70 0.74
CA HIS A 25 -7.80 -12.99 2.00
C HIS A 25 -6.32 -12.82 2.39
N CYS A 26 -5.37 -13.06 1.48
CA CYS A 26 -3.96 -12.73 1.70
C CYS A 26 -3.81 -11.21 1.88
N SER A 27 -3.09 -10.81 2.93
CA SER A 27 -2.84 -9.42 3.27
C SER A 27 -1.34 -9.17 3.46
N GLU A 28 -0.82 -8.16 2.78
CA GLU A 28 0.56 -7.69 2.90
C GLU A 28 0.58 -6.29 3.53
N LEU A 29 1.51 -6.10 4.45
CA LEU A 29 1.69 -4.88 5.23
C LEU A 29 3.06 -4.29 4.91
N VAL A 30 3.09 -3.13 4.27
CA VAL A 30 4.32 -2.40 3.95
C VAL A 30 4.43 -1.18 4.86
N VAL A 31 5.39 -1.21 5.79
CA VAL A 31 5.61 -0.14 6.76
C VAL A 31 6.42 0.99 6.13
N THR A 32 6.00 2.24 6.32
CA THR A 32 6.66 3.42 5.76
C THR A 32 6.57 4.65 6.68
N ALA A 33 7.55 5.53 6.57
CA ALA A 33 7.57 6.82 7.27
C ALA A 33 6.56 7.82 6.72
N SER A 34 6.17 7.67 5.44
CA SER A 34 5.26 8.59 4.74
C SER A 34 4.33 7.81 3.81
N ALA A 35 3.10 8.27 3.66
CA ALA A 35 2.22 7.80 2.60
C ALA A 35 2.66 8.49 1.30
N ASP A 36 3.45 7.82 0.45
CA ASP A 36 3.93 8.38 -0.80
C ASP A 36 3.61 7.46 -1.99
N SER A 37 3.51 8.06 -3.18
CA SER A 37 3.16 7.33 -4.39
C SER A 37 4.25 6.35 -4.81
N LYS A 38 5.53 6.63 -4.52
CA LYS A 38 6.65 5.72 -4.84
C LYS A 38 6.59 4.44 -4.01
N THR A 39 6.38 4.55 -2.69
CA THR A 39 6.16 3.37 -1.84
C THR A 39 4.95 2.57 -2.30
N THR A 40 3.87 3.24 -2.67
CA THR A 40 2.65 2.59 -3.18
C THR A 40 2.90 1.81 -4.47
N VAL A 41 3.58 2.40 -5.44
CA VAL A 41 3.92 1.75 -6.72
C VAL A 41 4.87 0.57 -6.49
N THR A 42 5.88 0.74 -5.63
CA THR A 42 6.83 -0.32 -5.31
C THR A 42 6.13 -1.51 -4.68
N ALA A 43 5.26 -1.27 -3.69
CA ALA A 43 4.48 -2.31 -3.04
C ALA A 43 3.55 -3.05 -4.02
N ILE A 44 2.88 -2.33 -4.95
CA ILE A 44 2.08 -2.96 -6.00
C ILE A 44 2.95 -3.83 -6.92
N PHE A 45 4.15 -3.35 -7.26
CA PHE A 45 5.08 -4.11 -8.10
C PHE A 45 5.56 -5.39 -7.41
N ASP A 46 5.87 -5.32 -6.12
CA ASP A 46 6.29 -6.47 -5.33
C ASP A 46 5.14 -7.46 -5.11
N TRP A 47 3.93 -6.96 -4.84
CA TRP A 47 2.71 -7.77 -4.84
C TRP A 47 2.52 -8.53 -6.16
N ASN A 48 2.69 -7.83 -7.30
CA ASN A 48 2.56 -8.45 -8.62
C ASN A 48 3.58 -9.56 -8.87
N LYS A 49 4.79 -9.46 -8.30
CA LYS A 49 5.80 -10.53 -8.41
C LYS A 49 5.38 -11.78 -7.64
N CYS A 50 4.75 -11.62 -6.48
CA CYS A 50 4.38 -12.72 -5.60
C CYS A 50 3.03 -13.36 -5.98
N PHE A 51 2.03 -12.54 -6.28
CA PHE A 51 0.63 -12.97 -6.44
C PHE A 51 0.08 -12.78 -7.86
N GLY A 52 0.86 -12.16 -8.75
CA GLY A 52 0.41 -11.80 -10.09
C GLY A 52 -0.39 -10.49 -10.13
N THR A 53 -0.74 -10.06 -11.33
CA THR A 53 -1.43 -8.79 -11.56
C THR A 53 -2.91 -8.89 -11.20
N PRO A 54 -3.42 -8.05 -10.28
CA PRO A 54 -4.84 -8.04 -9.94
C PRO A 54 -5.66 -7.47 -11.11
N HIS A 55 -6.87 -8.01 -11.30
CA HIS A 55 -7.81 -7.51 -12.33
C HIS A 55 -8.29 -6.08 -12.02
N ALA A 56 -8.43 -5.74 -10.73
CA ALA A 56 -8.78 -4.40 -10.28
C ALA A 56 -8.07 -4.07 -8.98
N LEU A 57 -7.60 -2.82 -8.86
CA LEU A 57 -7.08 -2.25 -7.61
C LEU A 57 -8.12 -1.27 -7.07
N VAL A 58 -8.73 -1.61 -5.94
CA VAL A 58 -9.65 -0.74 -5.22
C VAL A 58 -8.90 -0.09 -4.07
N SER A 59 -9.02 1.22 -3.93
CA SER A 59 -8.42 1.98 -2.85
C SER A 59 -9.44 2.93 -2.23
N ASP A 60 -9.21 3.30 -0.97
CA ASP A 60 -9.80 4.54 -0.48
C ASP A 60 -9.33 5.71 -1.35
N SER A 61 -10.13 6.76 -1.44
CA SER A 61 -9.90 7.90 -2.33
C SER A 61 -8.79 8.85 -1.86
N GLY A 62 -7.81 8.35 -1.09
CA GLY A 62 -6.67 9.09 -0.58
C GLY A 62 -5.83 9.73 -1.70
N SER A 63 -5.30 10.93 -1.43
CA SER A 63 -4.48 11.74 -2.35
C SER A 63 -3.25 10.99 -2.88
N HIS A 64 -2.68 10.08 -2.10
CA HIS A 64 -1.51 9.28 -2.45
C HIS A 64 -1.77 8.24 -3.54
N VAL A 65 -3.03 7.89 -3.78
CA VAL A 65 -3.45 6.89 -4.77
C VAL A 65 -3.84 7.53 -6.09
N LYS A 66 -4.34 8.77 -6.05
CA LYS A 66 -4.71 9.56 -7.24
C LYS A 66 -3.57 10.39 -7.81
N SER A 67 -2.42 10.44 -7.15
CA SER A 67 -1.28 11.24 -7.57
C SER A 67 -0.58 10.62 -8.79
N ARG A 68 -0.38 11.40 -9.85
CA ARG A 68 0.49 11.01 -10.96
C ARG A 68 1.91 10.87 -10.43
N VAL A 69 2.53 9.71 -10.62
CA VAL A 69 3.97 9.56 -10.37
C VAL A 69 4.69 10.46 -11.36
N MET A 70 5.40 11.47 -10.85
CA MET A 70 6.36 12.28 -11.62
C MET A 70 7.77 11.76 -11.40
#